data_AF-A0A354I9Z1-F1
#
_entry.id   AF-A0A354I9Z1-F1
#
_cell.length_a   1.000
_cell.length_b   1.000
_cell.length_c   1.000
_cell.angle_alpha   90.00
_cell.angle_beta   90.00
_cell.angle_gamma   90.00
#
_symmetry.space_group_name_H-M   'P 1'
#
loop_
_entity.id
_entity.type
_entity.pdbx_description
1 polymer ?
#
loop_
_entity_poly.entity_id
_entity_poly.type
_entity_poly.pdbx_seq_one_letter_code
_entity_poly.pdbx_strand_id
1 'polypeptide(L)' 'EIIINDKLEWECPQCHNKNKNKMNVTRRTCGYLGENFWNVGKTKEINSRVLHL' A
#
# COMPACT_ATOMS: atom_id res chain seq x y z
N GLU A 1 -3.17 -5.45 6.84
CA GLU A 1 -2.43 -5.02 5.64
C GLU A 1 -2.88 -3.61 5.26
N ILE A 2 -2.05 -2.80 4.60
CA ILE A 2 -2.48 -1.46 4.17
C ILE A 2 -3.45 -1.58 2.99
N ILE A 3 -4.47 -0.74 2.93
CA ILE A 3 -5.49 -0.78 1.87
C ILE A 3 -5.17 0.27 0.81
N ILE A 4 -5.42 -0.06 -0.45
CA ILE A 4 -5.41 0.89 -1.56
C ILE A 4 -6.87 1.22 -1.88
N ASN A 5 -7.24 2.50 -1.86
CA ASN A 5 -8.61 2.92 -2.14
C ASN A 5 -8.88 3.01 -3.66
N ASP A 6 -10.14 3.29 -4.05
CA ASP A 6 -10.56 3.43 -5.45
C ASP A 6 -9.82 4.55 -6.22
N LYS A 7 -9.17 5.46 -5.50
CA LYS A 7 -8.34 6.54 -6.07
C LYS A 7 -6.86 6.15 -6.20
N LEU A 8 -6.50 4.88 -5.97
CA LEU A 8 -5.12 4.38 -5.95
C LEU A 8 -4.24 5.06 -4.90
N GLU A 9 -4.84 5.55 -3.82
CA GLU A 9 -4.13 6.12 -2.68
C GLU A 9 -4.04 5.10 -1.55
N TRP A 10 -2.92 5.17 -0.83
CA TRP A 10 -2.68 4.35 0.35
C TRP A 10 -3.52 4.87 1.52
N GLU A 11 -4.23 3.97 2.17
CA GLU A 11 -5.16 4.28 3.24
C GLU A 11 -4.95 3.34 4.43
N CYS A 12 -4.81 3.92 5.62
CA CYS A 12 -4.73 3.13 6.84
C CYS A 12 -6.08 2.47 7.15
N PRO A 13 -6.17 1.13 7.31
CA PRO A 13 -7.42 0.43 7.58
C PRO A 13 -8.03 0.77 8.95
N GLN A 14 -7.24 1.30 9.90
CA GLN A 14 -7.68 1.57 11.27
C GLN A 14 -8.18 3.00 11.47
N CYS A 15 -7.52 3.99 10.86
CA CYS A 15 -7.81 5.41 11.07
C CYS A 15 -8.11 6.18 9.78
N HIS A 16 -8.16 5.51 8.63
CA HIS A 16 -8.42 6.11 7.32
C HIS A 16 -7.47 7.26 6.95
N ASN A 17 -6.30 7.32 7.58
CA ASN A 17 -5.30 8.33 7.27
C ASN A 17 -4.73 8.10 5.86
N LYS A 18 -4.70 9.19 5.07
CA LYS A 18 -4.17 9.24 3.69
C LYS A 18 -2.89 10.06 3.59
N ASN A 19 -2.45 10.66 4.70
CA ASN A 19 -1.29 11.53 4.71
C ASN A 19 0.01 10.71 4.69
N LYS A 20 0.70 10.70 3.54
CA LYS A 20 1.97 10.00 3.31
C LYS A 20 3.09 10.44 4.25
N ASN A 21 3.08 11.68 4.73
CA ASN A 21 4.11 12.19 5.64
C ASN A 21 3.98 11.67 7.08
N LYS A 22 2.80 11.16 7.44
CA LYS A 22 2.51 10.60 8.77
C LYS A 22 2.35 9.07 8.75
N MET A 23 2.64 8.44 7.61
CA MET A 23 2.35 7.02 7.41
C MET A 23 3.58 6.30 6.87
N ASN A 24 3.97 5.24 7.55
CA ASN A 24 5.01 4.34 7.08
C ASN A 24 4.36 3.13 6.41
N VAL A 25 4.77 2.85 5.17
CA VAL A 25 4.27 1.72 4.38
C VAL A 25 5.43 0.75 4.15
N THR A 26 5.55 -0.24 5.01
CA THR A 26 6.54 -1.31 4.85
C THR A 26 5.94 -2.47 4.09
N ARG A 27 6.63 -2.94 3.05
CA ARG A 27 6.21 -4.10 2.24
C ARG A 27 7.34 -5.10 2.07
N ARG A 28 6.98 -6.37 1.89
CA ARG A 28 7.92 -7.44 1.55
C ARG A 28 7.92 -7.69 0.04
N THR A 29 9.06 -7.51 -0.62
CA THR A 29 9.25 -7.83 -2.04
C THR A 29 10.38 -8.85 -2.16
N CYS A 30 10.11 -10.02 -2.73
CA CYS A 30 11.10 -11.09 -2.91
C CYS A 30 11.93 -11.40 -1.64
N GLY A 31 11.30 -11.36 -0.45
CA GLY A 31 11.95 -11.61 0.83
C GLY A 31 12.49 -10.36 1.56
N TYR A 32 12.65 -9.23 0.88
CA TYR A 32 13.19 -7.99 1.46
C TYR A 32 12.10 -7.03 1.91
N LEU A 33 12.31 -6.35 3.05
CA LEU A 33 11.45 -5.27 3.52
C LEU A 33 11.90 -3.94 2.90
N GLY A 34 10.94 -3.15 2.41
CA GLY A 34 11.19 -1.82 1.89
C GLY A 34 10.05 -0.85 2.21
N GLU A 35 10.38 0.43 2.34
CA GLU A 35 9.47 1.49 2.82
C GLU A 35 9.11 2.54 1.74
N ASN A 36 9.71 2.44 0.55
CA ASN A 36 9.51 3.41 -0.52
C ASN A 36 8.12 3.31 -1.15
N PHE A 37 7.46 4.43 -1.44
CA PHE A 37 6.21 4.40 -2.21
C PHE A 37 6.44 3.97 -3.66
N TRP A 38 5.52 3.18 -4.22
CA TRP A 38 5.54 2.84 -5.65
C TRP A 38 4.89 3.95 -6.48
N ASN A 39 5.16 3.93 -7.79
CA ASN A 39 4.41 4.71 -8.76
C ASN A 39 2.95 4.21 -8.89
N VAL A 40 2.11 4.99 -9.58
CA VAL A 40 0.69 4.69 -9.77
C VAL A 40 0.46 3.35 -10.47
N GLY A 41 1.28 3.00 -11.47
CA GLY A 41 1.17 1.74 -12.22
C GLY A 41 1.35 0.51 -11.32
N LYS A 42 2.44 0.47 -10.54
CA LYS A 42 2.67 -0.62 -9.59
C LYS A 42 1.64 -0.66 -8.47
N THR A 43 1.12 0.50 -8.05
CA THR A 43 0.06 0.57 -7.04
C THR A 43 -1.23 -0.09 -7.55
N LYS A 44 -1.58 0.12 -8.83
CA LYS A 44 -2.70 -0.55 -9.49
C LYS A 44 -2.50 -2.07 -9.57
N GLU A 45 -1.30 -2.52 -9.94
CA GLU A 45 -0.98 -3.95 -9.95
C GLU A 45 -1.12 -4.60 -8.56
N ILE A 46 -0.72 -3.89 -7.49
CA ILE A 46 -0.83 -4.40 -6.12
C ILE A 46 -2.29 -4.46 -5.68
N ASN A 47 -3.10 -3.45 -6.03
CA ASN A 47 -4.53 -3.44 -5.72
C ASN A 47 -5.29 -4.60 -6.39
N SER A 48 -4.84 -5.05 -7.55
CA SER A 48 -5.42 -6.20 -8.25
C SER A 48 -5.02 -7.57 -7.67
N ARG A 49 -4.16 -7.61 -6.64
CA ARG A 49 -3.74 -8.88 -6.02
C ARG A 49 -4.85 -9.42 -5.13
N VAL A 50 -5.01 -10.74 -5.18
CA VAL A 50 -5.94 -11.46 -4.31
C VAL A 50 -5.28 -11.77 -2.96
N LEU A 51 -5.98 -11.43 -1.88
CA LEU A 51 -5.60 -11.83 -0.53
C LEU A 51 -6.10 -13.27 -0.31
N HIS A 52 -5.16 -14.20 -0.23
CA HIS A 52 -5.44 -15.58 0.19
C HIS A 52 -5.23 -15.63 1.72
N LEU A 53 -6.34 -15.66 2.48
CA LEU A 53 -6.36 -15.76 3.94
C LEU A 53 -5.96 -17.15 4.44
#